data_AF-A0A950VPT2-F1
#
_entry.id   AF-A0A950VPT2-F1
#
_cell.length_a   1.000
_cell.length_b   1.000
_cell.length_c   1.000
_cell.angle_alpha   90.00
_cell.angle_beta   90.00
_cell.angle_gamma   90.00
#
_symmetry.space_group_name_H-M   'P 1'
#
loop_
_entity.id
_entity.type
_entity.pdbx_description
1 polymer ?
#
loop_
_entity_poly.entity_id
_entity_poly.type
_entity_poly.pdbx_seq_one_letter_code
_entity_poly.pdbx_strand_id
1 'polypeptide(L)'
;MMATSFDAVYENGVFKPLEPVDLVNGLRVHITLSAPEGPLTKEQIQGMLRLGQRAYEGLTEENIQEIEASFERPHGAATPKEGEQ
;
A
#
# COMPACT_ATOMS: atom_id res chain seq x y z
N MET A 1 0.94 -19.36 -3.51
CA MET A 1 2.07 -19.18 -4.43
C MET A 1 3.14 -18.38 -3.69
N MET A 2 4.40 -18.81 -3.74
CA MET A 2 5.49 -18.02 -3.18
C MET A 2 5.93 -17.00 -4.22
N ALA A 3 5.94 -15.72 -3.85
CA ALA A 3 6.46 -14.66 -4.69
C ALA A 3 7.98 -14.59 -4.51
N THR A 4 8.73 -14.61 -5.62
CA THR A 4 10.18 -14.39 -5.60
C THR A 4 10.44 -12.92 -5.88
N SER A 5 11.17 -12.25 -5.01
CA SER A 5 11.62 -10.87 -5.16
C SER A 5 13.13 -10.81 -5.35
N PHE A 6 13.59 -9.85 -6.12
CA PHE A 6 15.00 -9.54 -6.34
C PHE A 6 15.15 -8.02 -6.41
N ASP A 7 16.27 -7.52 -5.92
CA ASP A 7 16.56 -6.10 -5.99
C ASP A 7 17.00 -5.71 -7.39
N ALA A 8 16.53 -4.57 -7.86
CA ALA A 8 16.84 -4.04 -9.17
C ALA A 8 16.93 -2.52 -9.14
N VAL A 9 17.79 -1.98 -9.99
CA VAL A 9 17.83 -0.56 -10.30
C VAL A 9 17.06 -0.29 -11.59
N TYR A 10 16.24 0.75 -11.60
CA TYR A 10 15.60 1.24 -12.81
C TYR A 10 16.49 2.32 -13.44
N GLU A 11 17.03 2.03 -14.63
CA GLU A 11 17.93 2.93 -15.34
C GLU A 11 17.62 2.90 -16.84
N ASN A 12 17.41 4.08 -17.43
CA ASN A 12 17.17 4.25 -18.87
C ASN A 12 15.99 3.40 -19.41
N GLY A 13 14.91 3.25 -18.62
CA GLY A 13 13.74 2.48 -19.05
C GLY A 13 13.86 0.97 -18.80
N VAL A 14 14.94 0.50 -18.18
CA VAL A 14 15.22 -0.93 -17.97
C VAL A 14 15.42 -1.22 -16.48
N PHE A 15 14.74 -2.26 -15.98
CA PHE A 15 15.01 -2.83 -14.66
C PHE A 15 16.20 -3.77 -14.75
N LYS A 16 17.31 -3.41 -14.11
CA LYS A 16 18.54 -4.21 -14.05
C LYS A 16 18.64 -4.83 -12.66
N PRO A 17 18.63 -6.18 -12.53
CA PRO A 17 18.77 -6.81 -11.24
C PRO A 17 20.18 -6.54 -10.68
N LEU A 18 20.29 -6.37 -9.37
CA LEU A 18 21.58 -6.15 -8.70
C LEU A 18 22.41 -7.42 -8.60
N GLU A 19 21.76 -8.59 -8.67
CA GLU A 19 22.38 -9.91 -8.68
C GLU A 19 21.86 -10.74 -9.88
N PRO A 20 22.60 -11.75 -10.35
CA PRO A 20 22.10 -12.66 -11.37
C PRO A 20 20.81 -13.36 -10.95
N VAL A 21 19.81 -13.36 -11.82
CA VAL A 21 18.52 -14.02 -11.60
C VAL A 21 18.35 -15.18 -12.58
N ASP A 22 17.79 -16.29 -12.09
CA ASP A 22 17.44 -17.45 -12.92
C ASP A 22 15.97 -17.34 -13.36
N LEU A 23 15.72 -16.64 -14.47
CA LEU A 23 14.39 -16.43 -15.02
C LEU A 23 14.33 -16.89 -16.48
N VAL A 24 13.20 -17.50 -16.85
CA VAL A 24 12.94 -17.92 -18.23
C VAL A 24 12.62 -16.69 -19.10
N ASN A 25 13.19 -16.63 -20.29
CA ASN A 25 12.90 -15.59 -21.27
C ASN A 25 11.40 -15.52 -21.60
N GLY A 26 10.85 -14.30 -21.64
CA GLY A 26 9.43 -14.05 -21.91
C GLY A 26 8.51 -14.24 -20.71
N LEU A 27 9.05 -14.49 -19.51
CA LEU A 27 8.26 -14.54 -18.28
C LEU A 27 7.59 -13.19 -18.00
N ARG A 28 6.26 -13.20 -17.89
CA ARG A 28 5.49 -12.02 -17.46
C ARG A 28 5.63 -11.87 -15.94
N VAL A 29 6.09 -10.70 -15.50
CA VAL A 29 6.26 -10.37 -14.08
C VAL A 29 5.34 -9.23 -13.64
N HIS A 30 5.08 -9.14 -12.35
CA HIS A 30 4.49 -7.97 -11.71
C HIS A 30 5.59 -7.26 -10.91
N ILE A 31 5.63 -5.93 -10.97
CA ILE A 31 6.67 -5.14 -10.31
C ILE A 31 6.05 -4.43 -9.11
N THR A 32 6.62 -4.68 -7.94
CA THR A 32 6.28 -3.95 -6.72
C THR A 32 7.46 -3.04 -6.38
N LEU A 33 7.20 -1.74 -6.25
CA LEU A 33 8.21 -0.78 -5.82
C LEU A 33 8.14 -0.66 -4.29
N SER A 34 9.23 -0.99 -3.61
CA SER A 34 9.34 -0.77 -2.17
C SER A 34 9.48 0.73 -1.88
N ALA A 35 8.87 1.18 -0.78
CA ALA A 35 9.15 2.51 -0.26
C ALA A 35 10.66 2.61 0.06
N PRO A 36 11.30 3.76 -0.16
CA PRO A 36 12.72 3.89 0.12
C PRO A 36 13.01 3.62 1.59
N GLU A 37 14.04 2.81 1.85
CA GLU A 37 14.55 2.60 3.19
C GLU A 37 15.24 3.89 3.66
N GLY A 38 14.58 4.61 4.57
CA GLY A 38 15.09 5.86 5.11
C GLY A 38 13.97 6.79 5.59
N PRO A 39 14.32 7.88 6.29
CA PRO A 39 13.35 8.92 6.60
C PRO A 39 12.74 9.45 5.29
N LEU A 40 11.41 9.58 5.27
CA LEU A 40 10.72 10.17 4.13
C LEU A 40 11.33 11.53 3.79
N THR A 41 11.62 11.74 2.51
CA THR A 41 11.99 13.06 2.03
C THR A 41 10.86 14.05 2.25
N LYS A 42 11.17 15.34 2.35
CA LYS A 42 10.18 16.40 2.52
C LYS A 42 9.14 16.37 1.39
N GLU A 43 9.59 16.07 0.17
CA GLU A 43 8.76 15.95 -1.03
C GLU A 43 7.76 14.79 -0.91
N GLN A 44 8.20 13.64 -0.39
CA GLN A 44 7.33 12.48 -0.15
C GLN A 44 6.29 12.76 0.93
N ILE A 45 6.69 13.39 2.03
CA ILE A 45 5.75 13.80 3.09
C ILE A 45 4.70 14.76 2.52
N GLN A 46 5.14 15.77 1.75
CA GLN A 46 4.21 16.70 1.11
C GLN A 46 3.29 16.00 0.11
N GLY A 47 3.79 15.01 -0.63
CA GLY A 47 2.99 14.18 -1.53
C GLY A 47 1.89 13.42 -0.78
N MET A 48 2.24 12.73 0.31
CA MET A 48 1.29 12.00 1.14
C MET A 48 0.23 12.93 1.75
N LEU A 49 0.64 14.10 2.26
CA LEU A 49 -0.30 15.09 2.82
C LEU A 49 -1.30 15.59 1.77
N ARG A 50 -0.85 15.84 0.54
CA ARG A 50 -1.74 16.24 -0.57
C ARG A 50 -2.71 15.12 -0.94
N LEU A 51 -2.26 13.87 -0.94
CA LEU A 51 -3.14 12.72 -1.19
C LEU A 51 -4.20 12.60 -0.10
N GLY A 52 -3.82 12.74 1.17
CA GLY A 52 -4.75 12.74 2.29
C GLY A 52 -5.79 13.86 2.23
N GLN A 53 -5.39 15.07 1.84
CA GLN A 53 -6.32 16.19 1.64
C GLN A 53 -7.32 15.92 0.52
N ARG A 54 -6.89 15.30 -0.58
CA ARG A 54 -7.79 14.92 -1.68
C ARG A 54 -8.73 13.77 -1.31
N ALA A 55 -8.34 12.90 -0.40
CA ALA A 55 -9.17 11.77 0.00
C ALA A 55 -10.52 12.21 0.63
N TYR A 56 -10.54 13.40 1.24
CA TYR A 56 -11.75 13.99 1.83
C TYR A 56 -12.35 15.13 1.00
N GLU A 57 -11.78 15.43 -0.18
CA GLU A 57 -12.27 16.50 -1.03
C GLU A 57 -13.68 16.17 -1.57
N GLY A 58 -14.63 17.08 -1.37
CA GLY A 58 -16.03 16.90 -1.78
C GLY A 58 -16.88 16.07 -0.82
N LEU A 59 -16.34 15.64 0.31
CA LEU A 59 -17.11 15.02 1.38
C LEU A 59 -17.65 16.07 2.36
N THR A 60 -18.83 15.81 2.89
CA THR A 60 -19.39 16.58 4.01
C THR A 60 -18.70 16.16 5.30
N GLU A 61 -18.72 17.04 6.30
CA GLU A 61 -18.20 16.74 7.64
C GLU A 61 -18.81 15.45 8.24
N GLU A 62 -20.10 15.22 8.01
CA GLU A 62 -20.81 14.01 8.45
C GLU A 62 -20.23 12.74 7.81
N ASN A 63 -19.96 12.77 6.50
CA ASN A 63 -19.36 11.64 5.78
C ASN A 63 -17.92 11.38 6.24
N ILE A 64 -17.16 12.44 6.56
CA ILE A 64 -15.80 12.32 7.10
C ILE A 64 -15.85 11.61 8.46
N GLN A 65 -16.74 12.04 9.35
CA GLN A 65 -16.92 11.45 10.68
C GLN A 65 -17.36 9.98 10.62
N GLU A 66 -18.24 9.62 9.69
CA GLU A 66 -18.66 8.23 9.48
C GLU A 66 -17.48 7.33 9.06
N ILE A 67 -16.65 7.81 8.12
CA ILE A 67 -15.47 7.11 7.65
C ILE A 67 -14.47 6.93 8.80
N GLU A 68 -14.14 7.99 9.55
CA GLU A 68 -13.19 7.92 10.66
C GLU A 68 -13.67 6.98 11.77
N ALA A 69 -14.96 7.04 12.13
CA ALA A 69 -15.56 6.14 13.11
C ALA A 69 -15.56 4.66 12.70
N SER A 70 -15.39 4.36 11.40
CA SER A 70 -15.24 2.98 10.90
C SER A 70 -13.83 2.43 11.10
N PHE A 71 -12.80 3.28 11.08
CA PHE A 71 -11.40 2.90 11.30
C PHE A 71 -11.05 2.75 12.78
N GLU A 72 -11.75 3.44 13.67
CA GLU A 72 -11.56 3.32 15.13
C GLU A 72 -12.22 2.07 15.74
N ARG A 73 -13.12 1.41 15.00
CA ARG A 73 -13.71 0.14 15.44
C ARG A 73 -12.75 -0.99 15.09
N PRO A 74 -12.22 -1.76 16.06
CA PRO A 74 -11.46 -2.95 15.72
C PRO A 74 -12.38 -3.89 14.94
N HIS A 75 -12.00 -4.20 13.69
CA HIS A 75 -12.54 -5.33 12.96
C HIS A 75 -12.18 -6.62 13.71
N GLY A 76 -12.96 -6.95 14.75
CA GLY A 76 -12.64 -8.06 15.64
C GLY A 76 -13.51 -8.25 16.89
N ALA A 77 -14.57 -7.46 17.12
CA ALA A 77 -15.57 -7.83 18.12
C ALA A 77 -16.54 -8.84 17.48
N ALA A 78 -16.25 -10.13 17.65
CA ALA A 78 -17.20 -11.19 17.38
C ALA A 78 -18.55 -10.83 18.01
N THR A 79 -19.60 -10.80 17.19
CA THR A 79 -20.97 -10.79 17.70
C THR A 79 -21.11 -11.95 18.69
N PRO A 80 -21.53 -11.72 19.95
CA PRO A 80 -21.97 -12.82 20.79
C PRO A 80 -23.11 -13.51 20.04
N LYS A 81 -23.02 -14.82 19.84
CA LYS A 81 -24.18 -15.58 19.40
C LYS A 81 -25.22 -15.45 20.51
N GLU A 82 -26.23 -14.63 20.27
CA GLU A 82 -27.48 -14.67 21.04
C GLU A 82 -28.09 -16.07 20.89
N GLY A 83 -28.30 -16.73 22.01
CA GLY A 83 -29.27 -17.81 22.16
C GLY A 83 -28.91 -19.15 21.53
N GLU A 84 -28.31 -20.03 22.33
CA GLU A 84 -28.65 -21.45 22.26
C GLU A 84 -29.21 -21.82 23.65
N GLN A 85 -30.51 -22.06 23.67
CA GLN A 85 -31.25 -22.66 24.78
C GLN A 85 -30.97 -24.15 24.84
#